data_AF-A0A528TK85-F1
#
_entry.id   AF-A0A528TK85-F1
#
_cell.length_a   1.000
_cell.length_b   1.000
_cell.length_c   1.000
_cell.angle_alpha   90.00
_cell.angle_beta   90.00
_cell.angle_gamma   90.00
#
_symmetry.space_group_name_H-M   'P 1'
#
loop_
_entity.id
_entity.type
_entity.pdbx_description
1 polymer ?
#
loop_
_entity_poly.entity_id
_entity_poly.type
_entity_poly.pdbx_seq_one_letter_code
_entity_poly.pdbx_strand_id
1 'polypeptide(L)'
;WASADPGLHFNTTMNDWHTCASAGAIRASNPCSEYMFLDDTACNLASINLLPYRKEDGTIDIAAYEHTVRLWTVVLEISVMMAQFPSKEIAKLSYDYRTLGLGYANIGGLLMTSGIPYDSDEGRAICAALTAIMTGTA
;
A
#
# COMPACT_ATOMS: atom_id res chain seq x y z
N TRP A 1 -5.25 -7.75 26.15
CA TRP A 1 -5.96 -6.46 26.29
C TRP A 1 -5.10 -5.41 26.97
N ALA A 2 -4.48 -5.72 28.12
CA ALA A 2 -3.72 -4.77 28.95
C ALA A 2 -2.72 -3.86 28.20
N SER A 3 -2.13 -4.32 27.08
CA SER A 3 -1.22 -3.55 26.24
C SER A 3 -1.65 -3.40 24.78
N ALA A 4 -2.77 -4.03 24.37
CA ALA A 4 -3.16 -4.22 22.97
C ALA A 4 -2.16 -5.00 22.07
N ASP A 5 -1.09 -5.55 22.66
CA ASP A 5 -0.05 -6.35 21.98
C ASP A 5 0.05 -7.79 22.51
N PRO A 6 0.55 -8.75 21.69
CA PRO A 6 0.90 -8.60 20.28
C PRO A 6 -0.32 -8.57 19.35
N GLY A 7 -0.15 -8.00 18.15
CA GLY A 7 -1.12 -8.07 17.07
C GLY A 7 -1.26 -9.47 16.44
N LEU A 8 -2.03 -9.56 15.36
CA LEU A 8 -2.27 -10.81 14.63
C LEU A 8 -1.42 -10.87 13.36
N HIS A 9 -0.74 -12.01 13.15
CA HIS A 9 0.03 -12.30 11.95
C HIS A 9 -0.45 -13.62 11.34
N PHE A 10 -1.20 -13.56 10.25
CA PHE A 10 -1.74 -14.74 9.56
C PHE A 10 -0.73 -15.28 8.55
N ASN A 11 0.32 -15.94 9.05
CA ASN A 11 1.48 -16.34 8.25
C ASN A 11 1.12 -17.19 7.01
N THR A 12 0.15 -18.10 7.15
CA THR A 12 -0.32 -18.95 6.04
C THR A 12 -0.92 -18.11 4.92
N THR A 13 -1.91 -17.28 5.23
CA THR A 13 -2.56 -16.41 4.23
C THR A 13 -1.56 -15.48 3.55
N MET A 14 -0.60 -14.91 4.31
CA MET A 14 0.42 -14.03 3.73
C MET A 14 1.32 -14.77 2.73
N ASN A 15 1.74 -16.00 3.05
CA ASN A 15 2.56 -16.81 2.15
C ASN A 15 1.77 -17.36 0.96
N ASP A 16 0.48 -17.66 1.11
CA ASP A 16 -0.40 -18.10 0.00
C ASP A 16 -0.48 -17.05 -1.13
N TRP A 17 -0.36 -15.76 -0.80
CA TRP A 17 -0.36 -14.64 -1.74
C TRP A 17 1.04 -14.13 -2.10
N HIS A 18 2.11 -14.82 -1.67
CA HIS A 18 3.46 -14.35 -1.90
C HIS A 18 3.85 -14.43 -3.39
N THR A 19 4.09 -13.27 -3.99
CA THR A 19 4.47 -13.13 -5.41
C THR A 19 5.86 -13.68 -5.74
N CYS A 20 6.70 -14.00 -4.75
CA CYS A 20 8.06 -14.52 -4.93
C CYS A 20 8.33 -15.79 -4.10
N ALA A 21 7.34 -16.68 -3.95
CA ALA A 21 7.46 -17.88 -3.11
C ALA A 21 8.67 -18.78 -3.41
N SER A 22 9.18 -18.81 -4.65
CA SER A 22 10.39 -19.57 -5.01
C SER A 22 11.68 -19.02 -4.38
N ALA A 23 11.68 -17.75 -3.96
CA ALA A 23 12.82 -17.10 -3.33
C ALA A 23 12.90 -17.32 -1.81
N GLY A 24 11.82 -17.81 -1.21
CA GLY A 24 11.73 -18.07 0.22
C GLY A 24 10.34 -17.82 0.77
N ALA A 25 10.15 -18.18 2.04
CA ALA A 25 8.93 -17.86 2.77
C ALA A 25 9.04 -16.47 3.41
N ILE A 26 7.92 -15.76 3.50
CA ILE A 26 7.77 -14.57 4.34
C ILE A 26 7.79 -15.05 5.80
N ARG A 27 8.68 -14.47 6.61
CA ARG A 27 8.88 -14.87 8.02
C ARG A 27 8.30 -13.87 9.01
N ALA A 28 8.33 -12.59 8.67
CA ALA A 28 7.88 -11.50 9.52
C ALA A 28 7.44 -10.31 8.66
N SER A 29 6.83 -9.33 9.32
CA SER A 29 6.52 -8.03 8.74
C SER A 29 7.53 -6.96 9.16
N ASN A 30 7.39 -5.76 8.60
CA ASN A 30 7.94 -4.55 9.19
C ASN A 30 7.19 -4.13 10.47
N PRO A 31 7.65 -3.09 11.22
CA PRO A 31 7.04 -2.67 12.48
C PRO A 31 5.56 -2.27 12.39
N CYS A 32 5.09 -1.81 11.23
CA CYS A 32 3.72 -1.35 11.03
C CYS A 32 2.80 -2.41 10.39
N SER A 33 3.31 -3.61 10.12
CA SER A 33 2.57 -4.78 9.61
C SER A 33 1.97 -4.64 8.20
N GLU A 34 2.37 -3.64 7.41
CA GLU A 34 1.90 -3.41 6.04
C GLU A 34 2.83 -4.01 4.97
N TYR A 35 4.10 -4.26 5.32
CA TYR A 35 5.09 -4.81 4.41
C TYR A 35 5.38 -6.28 4.71
N MET A 36 5.05 -7.14 3.76
CA MET A 36 5.16 -8.60 3.85
C MET A 36 6.00 -9.13 2.69
N PHE A 37 7.30 -9.26 2.91
CA PHE A 37 8.22 -9.71 1.87
C PHE A 37 9.42 -10.46 2.46
N LEU A 38 10.38 -10.83 1.61
CA LEU A 38 11.57 -11.58 1.98
C LEU A 38 12.44 -10.83 2.99
N ASP A 39 13.19 -11.59 3.80
CA ASP A 39 14.19 -11.03 4.72
C ASP A 39 15.21 -10.17 3.97
N ASP A 40 15.77 -9.19 4.67
CA ASP A 40 16.77 -8.26 4.13
C ASP A 40 16.29 -7.52 2.87
N THR A 41 15.00 -7.17 2.80
CA THR A 41 14.44 -6.26 1.78
C THR A 41 13.89 -4.98 2.41
N ALA A 42 13.92 -3.89 1.66
CA ALA A 42 13.39 -2.60 2.08
C ALA A 42 12.09 -2.25 1.37
N CYS A 43 11.27 -1.44 2.04
CA CYS A 43 10.02 -0.94 1.51
C CYS A 43 10.12 0.55 1.19
N ASN A 44 9.76 0.92 -0.04
CA ASN A 44 9.65 2.31 -0.45
C ASN A 44 8.17 2.69 -0.49
N LEU A 45 7.78 3.64 0.37
CA LEU A 45 6.38 3.93 0.68
C LEU A 45 5.94 5.31 0.18
N ALA A 46 4.70 5.38 -0.32
CA ALA A 46 3.99 6.62 -0.56
C ALA A 46 2.50 6.46 -0.26
N SER A 47 1.83 7.56 0.06
CA SER A 47 0.38 7.57 0.32
C SER A 47 -0.29 8.70 -0.44
N ILE A 48 -1.27 8.35 -1.26
CA ILE A 48 -2.10 9.30 -1.99
C ILE A 48 -3.19 9.83 -1.04
N ASN A 49 -3.26 11.14 -0.81
CA ASN A 49 -4.39 11.74 -0.11
C ASN A 49 -5.62 11.68 -1.03
N LEU A 50 -6.73 11.07 -0.58
CA LEU A 50 -7.93 10.90 -1.41
C LEU A 50 -8.80 12.16 -1.55
N LEU A 51 -8.73 13.09 -0.60
CA LEU A 51 -9.61 14.27 -0.58
C LEU A 51 -9.53 15.17 -1.83
N PRO A 52 -8.35 15.45 -2.41
CA PRO A 52 -8.23 16.25 -3.63
C PRO A 52 -8.97 15.69 -4.85
N TYR A 53 -9.31 14.40 -4.87
CA TYR A 53 -10.03 13.78 -5.99
C TYR A 53 -11.55 13.87 -5.84
N ARG A 54 -12.08 14.32 -4.70
CA ARG A 54 -13.52 14.52 -4.53
C ARG A 54 -13.94 15.81 -5.23
N LYS A 55 -14.85 15.71 -6.18
CA LYS A 55 -15.46 16.85 -6.88
C LYS A 55 -16.55 17.50 -6.02
N GLU A 56 -16.97 18.70 -6.42
CA GLU A 56 -18.02 19.44 -5.72
C GLU A 56 -19.36 18.68 -5.71
N ASP A 57 -19.65 17.93 -6.77
CA ASP A 57 -20.85 17.09 -6.91
C ASP A 57 -20.78 15.77 -6.10
N GLY A 58 -19.69 15.54 -5.38
CA GLY A 58 -19.48 14.33 -4.57
C GLY A 58 -18.91 13.14 -5.35
N THR A 59 -18.74 13.25 -6.67
CA THR A 59 -18.09 12.19 -7.46
C THR A 59 -16.57 12.21 -7.29
N ILE A 60 -15.90 11.11 -7.65
CA ILE A 60 -14.44 10.98 -7.56
C ILE A 60 -13.84 11.17 -8.95
N ASP A 61 -12.80 11.99 -9.06
CA ASP A 61 -11.99 12.15 -10.26
C ASP A 61 -11.05 10.96 -10.47
N ILE A 62 -11.59 9.88 -11.04
CA ILE A 62 -10.84 8.65 -11.30
C ILE A 62 -9.67 8.87 -12.25
N ALA A 63 -9.83 9.69 -13.29
CA ALA A 63 -8.77 9.94 -14.27
C ALA A 63 -7.56 10.64 -13.62
N ALA A 64 -7.81 11.64 -12.77
CA ALA A 64 -6.74 12.28 -12.01
C ALA A 64 -6.10 11.33 -10.98
N TYR A 65 -6.90 10.46 -10.35
CA TYR A 65 -6.41 9.46 -9.41
C TYR A 65 -5.48 8.43 -10.11
N GLU A 66 -5.92 7.85 -11.23
CA GLU A 66 -5.11 6.92 -12.04
C GLU A 66 -3.80 7.56 -12.52
N HIS A 67 -3.86 8.82 -12.98
CA HIS A 67 -2.66 9.56 -13.36
C HIS A 67 -1.67 9.67 -12.19
N THR A 68 -2.17 9.98 -11.00
CA THR A 68 -1.36 10.06 -9.78
C THR A 68 -0.75 8.72 -9.43
N VAL A 69 -1.53 7.63 -9.51
CA VAL A 69 -1.05 6.27 -9.25
C VAL A 69 0.13 5.94 -10.17
N ARG A 70 -0.02 6.14 -11.50
CA ARG A 70 1.07 5.88 -12.46
C ARG A 70 2.31 6.71 -12.17
N LEU A 71 2.13 7.99 -11.88
CA LEU A 71 3.24 8.89 -11.57
C LEU A 71 4.00 8.42 -10.33
N TRP A 72 3.27 8.08 -9.26
CA TRP A 72 3.89 7.65 -8.00
C TRP A 72 4.51 6.26 -8.08
N THR A 73 3.99 5.34 -8.88
CA THR A 73 4.70 4.08 -9.18
C THR A 73 6.08 4.38 -9.74
N VAL A 74 6.20 5.26 -10.75
CA VAL A 74 7.49 5.63 -11.35
C VAL A 74 8.39 6.34 -10.34
N VAL A 75 7.86 7.23 -9.51
CA VAL A 75 8.63 7.91 -8.46
C VAL A 75 9.18 6.91 -7.44
N LEU A 76 8.37 5.97 -6.97
CA LEU A 76 8.80 4.93 -6.05
C LEU A 76 9.88 4.05 -6.68
N GLU A 77 9.71 3.70 -7.95
CA GLU A 77 10.67 2.88 -8.68
C GLU A 77 12.04 3.56 -8.87
N ILE A 78 12.04 4.87 -9.12
CA ILE A 78 13.28 5.69 -9.15
C ILE A 78 13.88 5.78 -7.74
N SER A 79 13.05 5.90 -6.70
CA SER A 79 13.54 6.04 -5.32
C SER A 79 14.36 4.84 -4.85
N VAL A 80 14.08 3.63 -5.34
CA VAL A 80 14.91 2.43 -5.07
C VAL A 80 16.36 2.64 -5.52
N MET A 81 16.57 3.31 -6.65
CA MET A 81 17.90 3.59 -7.20
C MET A 81 18.67 4.68 -6.44
N MET A 82 17.94 5.58 -5.77
CA MET A 82 18.51 6.70 -5.03
C MET A 82 18.71 6.39 -3.54
N ALA A 83 18.12 5.30 -3.06
CA ALA A 83 18.14 4.92 -1.65
C ALA A 83 19.55 4.52 -1.19
N GLN A 84 19.86 4.88 0.05
CA GLN A 84 21.05 4.41 0.76
C GLN A 84 20.62 3.36 1.77
N PHE A 85 21.27 2.19 1.72
CA PHE A 85 20.90 1.04 2.55
C PHE A 85 21.95 0.76 3.62
N PRO A 86 21.54 0.29 4.81
CA PRO A 86 22.44 0.07 5.93
C PRO A 86 23.32 -1.18 5.79
N SER A 87 22.98 -2.11 4.89
CA SER A 87 23.78 -3.31 4.59
C SER A 87 23.83 -3.59 3.09
N LYS A 88 24.83 -4.39 2.67
CA LYS A 88 25.00 -4.79 1.28
C LYS A 88 23.90 -5.74 0.82
N GLU A 89 23.46 -6.59 1.72
CA GLU A 89 22.40 -7.58 1.53
C GLU A 89 21.08 -6.86 1.25
N ILE A 90 20.73 -5.87 2.08
CA ILE A 90 19.54 -5.04 1.88
C ILE A 90 19.63 -4.25 0.58
N ALA A 91 20.78 -3.65 0.28
CA ALA A 91 20.97 -2.93 -0.98
C ALA A 91 20.74 -3.83 -2.20
N LYS A 92 21.31 -5.05 -2.17
CA LYS A 92 21.20 -6.01 -3.26
C LYS A 92 19.77 -6.50 -3.45
N LEU A 93 19.14 -7.00 -2.39
CA LEU A 93 17.80 -7.60 -2.52
C LEU A 93 16.74 -6.54 -2.80
N SER A 94 16.87 -5.33 -2.24
CA SER A 94 15.96 -4.22 -2.58
C SER A 94 16.09 -3.81 -4.06
N TYR A 95 17.31 -3.85 -4.61
CA TYR A 95 17.53 -3.63 -6.04
C TYR A 95 17.00 -4.77 -6.92
N ASP A 96 17.18 -6.03 -6.50
CA ASP A 96 16.78 -7.21 -7.26
C ASP A 96 15.25 -7.38 -7.30
N TYR A 97 14.55 -7.11 -6.19
CA TYR A 97 13.09 -7.32 -6.07
C TYR A 97 12.24 -6.06 -6.23
N ARG A 98 12.80 -4.87 -6.01
CA ARG A 98 12.17 -3.57 -6.33
C ARG A 98 10.75 -3.43 -5.78
N THR A 99 10.55 -3.86 -4.53
CA THR A 99 9.24 -3.82 -3.89
C THR A 99 8.78 -2.39 -3.61
N LEU A 100 7.57 -2.07 -4.07
CA LEU A 100 6.96 -0.75 -3.93
C LEU A 100 5.73 -0.86 -3.01
N GLY A 101 5.54 0.13 -2.14
CA GLY A 101 4.34 0.24 -1.31
C GLY A 101 3.60 1.55 -1.55
N LEU A 102 2.73 1.54 -2.56
CA LEU A 102 1.81 2.65 -2.82
C LEU A 102 0.48 2.38 -2.10
N GLY A 103 0.09 3.30 -1.22
CA GLY A 103 -1.18 3.27 -0.52
C GLY A 103 -1.96 4.59 -0.66
N TYR A 104 -3.00 4.73 0.15
CA TYR A 104 -3.77 5.97 0.24
C TYR A 104 -4.11 6.33 1.68
N ALA A 105 -4.37 7.61 1.90
CA ALA A 105 -4.81 8.19 3.17
C ALA A 105 -6.16 8.90 3.01
N ASN A 106 -6.79 9.22 4.14
CA ASN A 106 -8.06 9.97 4.19
C ASN A 106 -9.28 9.29 3.56
N ILE A 107 -9.35 7.96 3.54
CA ILE A 107 -10.60 7.26 3.16
C ILE A 107 -11.76 7.66 4.09
N GLY A 108 -11.52 7.78 5.41
CA GLY A 108 -12.52 8.25 6.36
C GLY A 108 -12.95 9.70 6.09
N GLY A 109 -12.00 10.58 5.75
CA GLY A 109 -12.30 11.97 5.38
C GLY A 109 -13.12 12.06 4.09
N LEU A 110 -12.79 11.25 3.09
CA LEU A 110 -13.53 11.16 1.83
C LEU A 110 -14.98 10.71 2.07
N LEU A 111 -15.18 9.64 2.84
CA LEU A 111 -16.52 9.14 3.15
C LEU A 111 -17.33 10.14 3.97
N MET A 112 -16.73 10.73 5.01
CA MET A 112 -17.39 11.71 5.87
C MET A 112 -17.83 12.96 5.10
N THR A 113 -16.98 13.53 4.24
CA THR A 113 -17.31 14.69 3.41
C THR A 113 -18.32 14.35 2.30
N SER A 114 -18.52 13.07 2.00
CA SER A 114 -19.53 12.57 1.06
C SER A 114 -20.84 12.16 1.75
N GLY A 115 -20.94 12.31 3.08
CA GLY A 115 -22.12 11.90 3.84
C GLY A 115 -22.34 10.39 3.93
N ILE A 116 -21.30 9.59 3.63
CA ILE A 116 -21.37 8.13 3.57
C ILE A 116 -20.84 7.56 4.90
N PRO A 117 -21.63 6.76 5.64
CA PRO A 117 -21.16 6.12 6.86
C PRO A 117 -19.99 5.18 6.58
N TYR A 118 -18.97 5.20 7.43
CA TYR A 118 -17.78 4.35 7.28
C TYR A 118 -18.11 2.86 7.32
N ASP A 119 -18.98 2.46 8.26
CA ASP A 119 -19.50 1.09 8.38
C ASP A 119 -20.78 0.89 7.54
N SER A 120 -20.68 1.13 6.24
CA SER A 120 -21.75 0.88 5.29
C SER A 120 -21.26 0.03 4.13
N ASP A 121 -22.19 -0.66 3.46
CA ASP A 121 -21.87 -1.40 2.24
C ASP A 121 -21.37 -0.47 1.13
N GLU A 122 -21.90 0.75 1.07
CA GLU A 122 -21.44 1.80 0.16
C GLU A 122 -20.00 2.23 0.47
N GLY A 123 -19.68 2.50 1.74
CA GLY A 123 -18.32 2.88 2.17
C GLY A 123 -17.29 1.78 1.87
N ARG A 124 -17.66 0.51 2.12
CA ARG A 124 -16.85 -0.66 1.75
C ARG A 124 -16.67 -0.78 0.23
N ALA A 125 -17.72 -0.57 -0.55
CA ALA A 125 -17.67 -0.65 -2.01
C ALA A 125 -16.77 0.44 -2.61
N ILE A 126 -16.82 1.67 -2.09
CA ILE A 126 -15.94 2.77 -2.52
C ILE A 126 -14.48 2.46 -2.21
N CYS A 127 -14.19 1.99 -0.98
CA CYS A 127 -12.85 1.59 -0.57
C CYS A 127 -12.29 0.46 -1.46
N ALA A 128 -13.12 -0.55 -1.77
CA ALA A 128 -12.76 -1.65 -2.65
C ALA A 128 -12.49 -1.14 -4.08
N ALA A 129 -13.32 -0.26 -4.62
CA ALA A 129 -13.13 0.32 -5.95
C ALA A 129 -11.84 1.14 -6.06
N LEU A 130 -11.56 2.01 -5.08
CA LEU A 130 -10.33 2.80 -5.05
C LEU A 130 -9.09 1.91 -4.96
N THR A 131 -9.11 0.90 -4.08
CA THR A 131 -8.03 -0.09 -3.98
C THR A 131 -7.84 -0.82 -5.30
N ALA A 132 -8.92 -1.32 -5.91
CA ALA A 132 -8.84 -2.08 -7.16
C ALA A 132 -8.28 -1.24 -8.31
N ILE A 133 -8.69 0.03 -8.42
CA ILE A 133 -8.18 0.96 -9.42
C ILE A 133 -6.69 1.22 -9.20
N MET A 134 -6.27 1.46 -7.95
CA MET A 134 -4.86 1.67 -7.61
C MET A 134 -4.02 0.45 -7.97
N THR A 135 -4.41 -0.74 -7.53
CA THR A 135 -3.68 -1.99 -7.80
C THR A 135 -3.69 -2.37 -9.29
N GLY A 136 -4.78 -2.12 -10.01
CA GLY A 136 -4.88 -2.41 -11.45
C GLY A 136 -4.16 -1.40 -12.34
N THR A 137 -3.89 -0.20 -11.83
CA THR A 137 -3.20 0.87 -12.56
C THR A 137 -1.69 0.88 -12.31
N ALA A 138 -1.30 0.53 -11.08
CA ALA A 138 0.08 0.56 -10.59
C ALA A 138 1.00 -0.40 -11.34
#